data_AF-A0A9D5J397-F1
#
_entry.id   AF-A0A9D5J397-F1
#
_cell.length_a   1.000
_cell.length_b   1.000
_cell.length_c   1.000
_cell.angle_alpha   90.00
_cell.angle_beta   90.00
_cell.angle_gamma   90.00
#
_symmetry.space_group_name_H-M   'P 1'
#
loop_
_entity.id
_entity.type
_entity.pdbx_description
1 polymer ?
#
loop_
_entity_poly.entity_id
_entity_poly.type
_entity_poly.pdbx_seq_one_letter_code
_entity_poly.pdbx_strand_id
1 'polypeptide(L)'
;MMRNRAFETMKVIAPIAASDNNDLTVTGKCFLAYEYSKIHPVQSARARKMWDMLNGTVDGFAPLYDDEVCNFRVQWQDGAISCVSENQLLYLDEELDNWNEGLDREKTKDMHLTHAFHDLWEHVGIFSIFDLLWVRDFNIEISPEWDYRTYTPNEAAYPDWDKSDFFD
;
A
#
# COMPACT_ATOMS: atom_id res chain seq x y z
N MET A 1 -9.09 7.05 8.26
CA MET A 1 -10.31 6.98 7.40
C MET A 1 -10.17 5.96 6.26
N MET A 2 -9.15 6.07 5.41
CA MET A 2 -8.89 5.13 4.29
C MET A 2 -8.61 3.69 4.75
N ARG A 3 -7.60 3.52 5.61
CA ARG A 3 -7.19 2.23 6.20
C ARG A 3 -8.34 1.51 6.91
N ASN A 4 -9.14 2.28 7.66
CA ASN A 4 -10.33 1.80 8.35
C ASN A 4 -11.41 1.27 7.39
N ARG A 5 -11.66 1.97 6.27
CA ARG A 5 -12.64 1.52 5.27
C ARG A 5 -12.23 0.21 4.59
N ALA A 6 -10.96 0.04 4.25
CA ALA A 6 -10.53 -1.22 3.63
C ALA A 6 -10.47 -2.39 4.62
N PHE A 7 -10.16 -2.13 5.89
CA PHE A 7 -10.28 -3.15 6.93
C PHE A 7 -11.74 -3.64 7.05
N GLU A 8 -12.71 -2.72 7.06
CA GLU A 8 -14.13 -3.07 7.02
C GLU A 8 -14.52 -3.78 5.71
N THR A 9 -14.02 -3.33 4.55
CA THR A 9 -14.20 -4.02 3.26
C THR A 9 -13.70 -5.45 3.33
N MET A 10 -12.52 -5.68 3.90
CA MET A 10 -11.95 -7.01 4.01
C MET A 10 -12.72 -7.89 4.99
N LYS A 11 -13.24 -7.36 6.11
CA LYS A 11 -14.13 -8.14 7.01
C LYS A 11 -15.40 -8.62 6.30
N VAL A 12 -15.92 -7.83 5.36
CA VAL A 12 -17.10 -8.21 4.58
C VAL A 12 -16.75 -9.28 3.53
N ILE A 13 -15.55 -9.21 2.94
CA ILE A 13 -15.16 -10.08 1.82
C ILE A 13 -14.44 -11.37 2.28
N ALA A 14 -13.74 -11.36 3.42
CA ALA A 14 -13.02 -12.52 3.94
C ALA A 14 -13.92 -13.76 4.14
N PRO A 15 -15.16 -13.66 4.67
CA PRO A 15 -16.04 -14.83 4.74
C PRO A 15 -16.37 -15.46 3.38
N ILE A 16 -16.31 -14.67 2.30
CA ILE A 16 -16.56 -15.14 0.92
C ILE A 16 -15.35 -15.88 0.38
N ALA A 17 -14.13 -15.41 0.65
CA ALA A 17 -12.92 -16.13 0.23
C ALA A 17 -12.64 -17.38 1.11
N ALA A 18 -13.28 -17.50 2.28
CA ALA A 18 -13.10 -18.59 3.25
C ALA A 18 -13.51 -19.95 2.74
N SER A 19 -14.55 -19.94 1.89
CA SER A 19 -15.19 -21.17 1.46
C SER A 19 -14.27 -22.02 0.60
N ASP A 20 -13.27 -21.40 -0.03
CA ASP A 20 -12.54 -21.98 -1.14
C ASP A 20 -11.02 -22.07 -0.89
N ASN A 21 -10.54 -21.73 0.32
CA ASN A 21 -9.12 -21.75 0.67
C ASN A 21 -8.26 -20.87 -0.27
N ASN A 22 -8.85 -19.79 -0.79
CA ASN A 22 -8.20 -18.89 -1.73
C ASN A 22 -7.47 -17.76 -0.98
N ASP A 23 -6.32 -17.35 -1.52
CA ASP A 23 -5.61 -16.17 -1.03
C ASP A 23 -6.42 -14.93 -1.42
N LEU A 24 -6.73 -14.10 -0.43
CA LEU A 24 -7.42 -12.82 -0.64
C LEU A 24 -6.48 -11.69 -0.25
N THR A 25 -6.33 -10.74 -1.16
CA THR A 25 -5.61 -9.50 -0.94
C THR A 25 -6.57 -8.33 -1.13
N VAL A 26 -6.68 -7.45 -0.14
CA VAL A 26 -7.37 -6.17 -0.29
C VAL A 26 -6.31 -5.08 -0.31
N THR A 27 -6.22 -4.38 -1.45
CA THR A 27 -5.31 -3.24 -1.61
C THR A 27 -6.12 -1.96 -1.57
N GLY A 28 -5.76 -1.04 -0.67
CA GLY A 28 -6.27 0.33 -0.69
C GLY A 28 -5.24 1.26 -1.32
N LYS A 29 -5.63 2.02 -2.32
CA LYS A 29 -4.78 2.99 -3.05
C LYS A 29 -5.31 4.40 -2.91
N CYS A 30 -4.43 5.35 -2.62
CA CYS A 30 -4.73 6.76 -2.48
C CYS A 30 -4.19 7.51 -3.68
N PHE A 31 -4.98 8.37 -4.28
CA PHE A 31 -4.59 9.19 -5.43
C PHE A 31 -4.80 10.67 -5.12
N LEU A 32 -4.12 11.53 -5.87
CA LEU A 32 -4.48 12.95 -5.89
C LEU A 32 -5.94 13.12 -6.32
N ALA A 33 -6.62 14.09 -5.71
CA ALA A 33 -7.97 14.43 -6.14
C ALA A 33 -7.97 14.95 -7.60
N TYR A 34 -8.97 14.53 -8.38
CA TYR A 34 -9.17 15.02 -9.74
C TYR A 34 -9.46 16.54 -9.78
N GLU A 35 -10.08 17.06 -8.73
CA GLU A 35 -10.32 18.49 -8.58
C GLU A 35 -9.29 19.12 -7.64
N TYR A 36 -8.87 20.35 -7.97
CA TYR A 36 -8.07 21.15 -7.06
C TYR A 36 -8.89 21.59 -5.84
N SER A 37 -8.39 21.29 -4.65
CA SER A 37 -9.09 21.57 -3.40
C SER A 37 -9.43 23.05 -3.23
N LYS A 38 -10.71 23.33 -2.91
CA LYS A 38 -11.20 24.70 -2.62
C LYS A 38 -10.64 25.28 -1.33
N ILE A 39 -10.19 24.43 -0.42
CA ILE A 39 -9.58 24.83 0.86
C ILE A 39 -8.05 24.90 0.79
N HIS A 40 -7.44 24.61 -0.37
CA HIS A 40 -6.00 24.77 -0.53
C HIS A 40 -5.61 26.25 -0.30
N PRO A 41 -4.57 26.53 0.52
CA PRO A 41 -4.20 27.90 0.91
C PRO A 41 -3.78 28.78 -0.28
N VAL A 42 -3.24 28.19 -1.34
CA VAL A 42 -2.91 28.88 -2.59
C VAL A 42 -3.99 28.61 -3.63
N GLN A 43 -4.71 29.65 -4.08
CA GLN A 43 -5.82 29.54 -5.04
C GLN A 43 -5.50 30.17 -6.41
N SER A 44 -4.24 30.16 -6.81
CA SER A 44 -3.82 30.76 -8.08
C SER A 44 -4.17 29.88 -9.29
N ALA A 45 -4.37 30.51 -10.45
CA ALA A 45 -4.58 29.77 -11.70
C ALA A 45 -3.37 28.89 -12.08
N ARG A 46 -2.15 29.33 -11.71
CA ARG A 46 -0.93 28.53 -11.91
C ARG A 46 -0.97 27.25 -11.07
N ALA A 47 -1.36 27.35 -9.79
CA ALA A 47 -1.40 26.19 -8.90
C ALA A 47 -2.43 25.14 -9.37
N ARG A 48 -3.61 25.58 -9.82
CA ARG A 48 -4.61 24.69 -10.44
C ARG A 48 -4.06 23.97 -11.67
N LYS A 49 -3.41 24.70 -12.58
CA LYS A 49 -2.81 24.09 -13.78
C LYS A 49 -1.70 23.09 -13.44
N MET A 50 -0.87 23.40 -12.44
CA MET A 50 0.14 22.45 -11.97
C MET A 50 -0.50 21.21 -11.34
N TRP A 51 -1.63 21.37 -10.65
CA TRP A 51 -2.38 20.24 -10.11
C TRP A 51 -2.94 19.32 -11.19
N ASP A 52 -3.56 19.88 -12.23
CA ASP A 52 -4.09 19.12 -13.36
C ASP A 52 -2.98 18.33 -14.09
N MET A 53 -1.75 18.84 -14.06
CA MET A 53 -0.58 18.15 -14.59
C MET A 53 -0.13 16.98 -13.71
N LEU A 54 -0.35 17.04 -12.39
CA LEU A 54 0.12 16.04 -11.43
C LEU A 54 -0.92 14.95 -11.14
N ASN A 55 -2.21 15.28 -11.16
CA ASN A 55 -3.27 14.39 -10.66
C ASN A 55 -3.81 13.37 -11.68
N GLY A 56 -3.07 13.14 -12.77
CA GLY A 56 -3.48 12.25 -13.85
C GLY A 56 -4.56 12.81 -14.79
N THR A 57 -4.98 14.08 -14.67
CA THR A 57 -5.90 14.69 -15.66
C THR A 57 -5.24 14.84 -17.04
N VAL A 58 -3.92 15.01 -17.06
CA VAL A 58 -3.10 14.93 -18.27
C VAL A 58 -2.30 13.62 -18.21
N ASP A 59 -2.83 12.59 -18.88
CA ASP A 59 -2.25 11.24 -18.91
C ASP A 59 -0.74 11.24 -19.16
N GLY A 60 0.02 10.57 -18.29
CA GLY A 60 1.45 10.32 -18.47
C GLY A 60 2.35 11.55 -18.32
N PHE A 61 1.85 12.69 -17.85
CA PHE A 61 2.69 13.86 -17.60
C PHE A 61 3.63 13.67 -16.43
N ALA A 62 3.12 13.12 -15.32
CA ALA A 62 3.90 12.79 -14.13
C ALA A 62 3.63 11.33 -13.73
N PRO A 63 4.25 10.35 -14.41
CA PRO A 63 3.95 8.92 -14.24
C PRO A 63 4.06 8.43 -12.79
N LEU A 64 4.89 9.10 -11.98
CA LEU A 64 5.02 8.82 -10.56
C LEU A 64 3.68 8.97 -9.81
N TYR A 65 2.81 9.91 -10.20
CA TYR A 65 1.52 10.13 -9.56
C TYR A 65 0.37 9.30 -10.19
N ASP A 66 0.66 8.52 -11.25
CA ASP A 66 -0.35 7.71 -11.95
C ASP A 66 -0.63 6.39 -11.22
N ASP A 67 0.40 5.79 -10.60
CA ASP A 67 0.35 4.49 -9.90
C ASP A 67 0.24 4.67 -8.37
N GLU A 68 -0.69 5.52 -7.94
CA GLU A 68 -0.99 5.85 -6.54
C GLU A 68 0.08 6.64 -5.74
N VAL A 69 -0.42 7.43 -4.78
CA VAL A 69 0.35 8.27 -3.85
C VAL A 69 0.77 7.49 -2.61
N CYS A 70 -0.10 6.58 -2.17
CA CYS A 70 0.13 5.70 -1.04
C CYS A 70 -0.75 4.48 -1.23
N ASN A 71 -0.23 3.31 -0.89
CA ASN A 71 -1.04 2.12 -0.77
C ASN A 71 -0.90 1.49 0.62
N PHE A 72 -1.83 0.62 0.92
CA PHE A 72 -1.68 -0.38 1.95
C PHE A 72 -2.34 -1.65 1.46
N ARG A 73 -1.89 -2.76 2.02
CA ARG A 73 -2.38 -4.07 1.65
C ARG A 73 -2.74 -4.84 2.91
N VAL A 74 -3.88 -5.49 2.89
CA VAL A 74 -4.24 -6.46 3.91
C VAL A 74 -4.49 -7.79 3.24
N GLN A 75 -3.87 -8.83 3.79
CA GLN A 75 -3.85 -10.15 3.20
C GLN A 75 -4.56 -11.13 4.12
N TRP A 76 -5.16 -12.11 3.48
CA TRP A 76 -5.65 -13.28 4.13
C TRP A 76 -5.09 -14.52 3.45
N GLN A 77 -4.38 -15.31 4.25
CA GLN A 77 -3.65 -16.48 3.82
C GLN A 77 -3.73 -17.54 4.92
N ASP A 78 -3.93 -18.79 4.54
CA ASP A 78 -3.96 -19.95 5.47
C ASP A 78 -4.91 -19.77 6.67
N GLY A 79 -6.05 -19.11 6.47
CA GLY A 79 -7.03 -18.87 7.53
C GLY A 79 -6.68 -17.75 8.50
N ALA A 80 -5.57 -17.05 8.32
CA ALA A 80 -5.13 -15.94 9.18
C ALA A 80 -5.03 -14.61 8.41
N ILE A 81 -5.61 -13.55 8.99
CA ILE A 81 -5.55 -12.19 8.43
C ILE A 81 -4.24 -11.54 8.89
N SER A 82 -3.53 -10.86 7.97
CA SER A 82 -2.22 -10.26 8.23
C SER A 82 -2.24 -9.12 9.25
N CYS A 83 -3.37 -8.44 9.43
CA CYS A 83 -3.57 -7.48 10.52
C CYS A 83 -4.88 -7.75 11.27
N VAL A 84 -4.81 -7.75 12.61
CA VAL A 84 -5.95 -8.05 13.48
C VAL A 84 -6.62 -6.79 14.06
N SER A 85 -6.02 -5.61 13.92
CA SER A 85 -6.61 -4.35 14.41
C SER A 85 -6.24 -3.12 13.57
N GLU A 86 -7.05 -2.06 13.68
CA GLU A 86 -6.73 -0.75 13.09
C GLU A 86 -5.44 -0.17 13.69
N ASN A 87 -5.20 -0.36 14.99
CA ASN A 87 -3.98 0.14 15.62
C ASN A 87 -2.73 -0.60 15.13
N GLN A 88 -2.83 -1.90 14.86
CA GLN A 88 -1.74 -2.66 14.26
C GLN A 88 -1.52 -2.21 12.81
N LEU A 89 -2.58 -1.91 12.05
CA LEU A 89 -2.50 -1.38 10.69
C LEU A 89 -1.99 0.07 10.64
N LEU A 90 -2.23 0.87 11.68
CA LEU A 90 -1.75 2.24 11.82
C LEU A 90 -0.44 2.34 12.61
N TYR A 91 0.07 1.20 13.09
CA TYR A 91 1.21 1.10 13.99
C TYR A 91 1.12 2.07 15.18
N LEU A 92 -0.07 2.15 15.79
CA LEU A 92 -0.40 2.96 16.96
C LEU A 92 -0.48 2.15 18.27
N ASP A 93 -0.10 0.87 18.23
CA ASP A 93 -0.05 0.05 19.44
C ASP A 93 1.02 0.55 20.42
N GLU A 94 0.75 0.40 21.72
CA GLU A 94 1.56 1.01 22.80
C GLU A 94 2.95 0.35 22.96
N GLU A 95 3.14 -0.84 22.40
CA GLU A 95 4.46 -1.48 22.39
C GLU A 95 5.35 -0.84 21.32
N LEU A 96 6.49 -0.31 21.77
CA LEU A 96 7.52 0.25 20.90
C LEU A 96 8.15 -0.86 20.04
N ASP A 97 7.62 -1.06 18.84
CA ASP A 97 8.31 -1.83 17.81
C ASP A 97 9.30 -0.91 17.10
N ASN A 98 10.60 -1.14 17.34
CA ASN A 98 11.66 -0.41 16.66
C ASN A 98 11.90 -1.10 15.32
N TRP A 99 11.23 -0.60 14.28
CA TRP A 99 11.35 -1.14 12.93
C TRP A 99 12.79 -0.93 12.44
N ASN A 100 13.57 -2.02 12.45
CA ASN A 100 14.99 -2.03 12.09
C ASN A 100 15.30 -3.04 10.98
N GLU A 101 14.31 -3.38 10.16
CA GLU A 101 14.51 -4.23 8.99
C GLU A 101 15.51 -3.59 8.02
N GLY A 102 16.45 -4.39 7.53
CA GLY A 102 17.55 -3.91 6.68
C GLY A 102 18.65 -3.13 7.40
N LEU A 103 18.53 -2.89 8.72
CA LEU A 103 19.52 -2.18 9.53
C LEU A 103 20.12 -3.09 10.63
N ASP A 104 21.33 -2.75 11.08
CA ASP A 104 22.01 -3.47 12.17
C ASP A 104 21.27 -3.26 13.50
N ARG A 105 20.56 -4.30 13.97
CA ARG A 105 19.65 -4.22 15.13
C ARG A 105 20.31 -3.70 16.41
N GLU A 106 21.59 -4.02 16.63
CA GLU A 106 22.30 -3.57 17.83
C GLU A 106 22.69 -2.09 17.76
N LYS A 107 23.01 -1.60 16.56
CA LYS A 107 23.34 -0.20 16.34
C LYS A 107 22.12 0.71 16.27
N THR A 108 20.96 0.16 15.90
CA THR A 108 19.73 0.93 15.72
C THR A 108 18.72 0.78 16.86
N LYS A 109 19.02 -0.03 17.88
CA LYS A 109 18.12 -0.27 19.02
C LYS A 109 17.64 1.00 19.73
N ASP A 110 18.48 2.03 19.79
CA ASP A 110 18.21 3.30 20.46
C ASP A 110 17.70 4.39 19.49
N MET A 111 17.59 4.09 18.19
CA MET A 111 17.13 5.08 17.21
C MET A 111 15.63 5.36 17.30
N HIS A 112 14.86 4.45 17.92
CA HIS A 112 13.41 4.52 17.99
C HIS A 112 12.81 4.87 16.62
N LEU A 113 13.21 4.11 15.58
CA LEU A 113 12.63 4.23 14.25
C LEU A 113 11.18 3.76 14.38
N THR A 114 10.33 4.70 14.78
CA THR A 114 8.91 4.44 14.94
C THR A 114 8.34 4.17 13.56
N HIS A 115 7.38 3.25 13.49
CA HIS A 115 6.75 2.83 12.23
C HIS A 115 6.21 3.99 11.37
N ALA A 116 5.93 5.16 11.95
CA ALA A 116 5.58 6.35 11.19
C ALA A 116 6.69 6.77 10.18
N PHE A 117 7.97 6.58 10.52
CA PHE A 117 9.08 6.83 9.58
C PHE A 117 9.15 5.76 8.49
N HIS A 118 8.97 4.48 8.86
CA HIS A 118 8.85 3.38 7.89
C HIS A 118 7.73 3.64 6.88
N ASP A 119 6.52 3.94 7.37
CA ASP A 119 5.37 4.23 6.52
C ASP A 119 5.67 5.38 5.54
N LEU A 120 6.30 6.45 6.02
CA LEU A 120 6.68 7.58 5.16
C LEU A 120 7.73 7.21 4.12
N TRP A 121 8.69 6.35 4.48
CA TRP A 121 9.78 5.95 3.60
C TRP A 121 9.35 4.91 2.56
N GLU A 122 8.68 3.86 3.02
CA GLU A 122 8.35 2.66 2.24
C GLU A 122 7.03 2.81 1.49
N HIS A 123 6.03 3.43 2.12
CA HIS A 123 4.64 3.43 1.64
C HIS A 123 4.15 4.78 1.11
N VAL A 124 4.92 5.86 1.32
CA VAL A 124 4.66 7.21 0.76
C VAL A 124 5.78 7.64 -0.20
N GLY A 125 6.67 6.72 -0.59
CA GLY A 125 7.95 7.00 -1.28
C GLY A 125 7.89 7.76 -2.61
N ILE A 126 6.70 7.95 -3.19
CA ILE A 126 6.48 8.73 -4.42
C ILE A 126 6.17 10.21 -4.10
N PHE A 127 5.59 10.49 -2.94
CA PHE A 127 5.15 11.82 -2.55
C PHE A 127 6.28 12.60 -1.85
N SER A 128 6.47 13.86 -2.24
CA SER A 128 7.34 14.71 -1.42
C SER A 128 6.66 15.00 -0.08
N ILE A 129 7.46 15.18 0.98
CA ILE A 129 6.94 15.61 2.29
C ILE A 129 6.15 16.94 2.19
N PHE A 130 6.43 17.75 1.16
CA PHE A 130 5.65 18.95 0.87
C PHE A 130 4.25 18.58 0.39
N ASP A 131 4.12 17.64 -0.54
CA ASP A 131 2.79 17.27 -1.02
C ASP A 131 1.91 16.75 0.13
N LEU A 132 2.47 16.01 1.10
CA LEU A 132 1.76 15.60 2.33
C LEU A 132 1.21 16.76 3.16
N LEU A 133 1.92 17.89 3.20
CA LEU A 133 1.52 19.08 3.98
C LEU A 133 0.52 19.97 3.22
N TRP A 134 0.53 19.90 1.90
CA TRP A 134 -0.17 20.85 1.04
C TRP A 134 -1.42 20.25 0.41
N VAL A 135 -1.46 18.95 0.14
CA VAL A 135 -2.65 18.25 -0.36
C VAL A 135 -3.73 18.18 0.71
N ARG A 136 -4.97 18.46 0.30
CA ARG A 136 -6.14 18.57 1.20
C ARG A 136 -7.21 17.55 0.91
N ASP A 137 -7.39 17.23 -0.37
CA ASP A 137 -8.38 16.27 -0.84
C ASP A 137 -7.66 15.14 -1.57
N PHE A 138 -8.11 13.92 -1.33
CA PHE A 138 -7.57 12.70 -1.93
C PHE A 138 -8.71 11.84 -2.47
N ASN A 139 -8.41 11.10 -3.52
CA ASN A 139 -9.25 10.01 -4.00
C ASN A 139 -8.77 8.70 -3.39
N ILE A 140 -9.70 7.82 -3.04
CA ILE A 140 -9.40 6.51 -2.45
C ILE A 140 -10.05 5.44 -3.29
N GLU A 141 -9.25 4.48 -3.72
CA GLU A 141 -9.70 3.23 -4.34
C GLU A 141 -9.42 2.06 -3.40
N ILE A 142 -10.34 1.11 -3.33
CA ILE A 142 -10.19 -0.12 -2.55
C ILE A 142 -10.54 -1.27 -3.47
N SER A 143 -9.57 -2.15 -3.71
CA SER A 143 -9.65 -3.21 -4.71
C SER A 143 -9.35 -4.56 -4.04
N PRO A 144 -10.34 -5.48 -4.00
CA PRO A 144 -10.11 -6.86 -3.60
C PRO A 144 -9.60 -7.68 -4.78
N GLU A 145 -8.57 -8.47 -4.55
CA GLU A 145 -7.96 -9.40 -5.50
C GLU A 145 -7.95 -10.79 -4.83
N TRP A 146 -8.43 -11.81 -5.54
CA TRP A 146 -8.36 -13.20 -5.10
C TRP A 146 -7.62 -14.03 -6.14
N ASP A 147 -6.74 -14.90 -5.66
CA ASP A 147 -6.00 -15.82 -6.51
C ASP A 147 -6.46 -17.24 -6.22
N TYR A 148 -6.86 -17.96 -7.28
CA TYR A 148 -7.22 -19.36 -7.19
C TYR A 148 -6.61 -20.13 -8.36
N ARG A 149 -6.23 -21.39 -8.10
CA ARG A 149 -5.66 -22.26 -9.11
C ARG A 149 -6.75 -23.16 -9.69
N THR A 150 -6.91 -23.13 -11.00
CA THR A 150 -7.78 -24.07 -11.72
C THR A 150 -7.11 -25.42 -12.01
N TYR A 151 -5.84 -25.56 -11.64
CA TYR A 151 -5.01 -26.75 -11.87
C TYR A 151 -4.37 -27.22 -10.57
N THR A 152 -4.10 -28.52 -10.47
CA THR A 152 -3.34 -29.09 -9.37
C THR A 152 -1.84 -28.84 -9.61
N PRO A 153 -1.10 -28.24 -8.64
CA PRO A 153 0.33 -28.08 -8.78
C PRO A 153 0.98 -29.45 -8.90
N ASN A 154 1.58 -29.76 -10.04
CA ASN A 154 2.43 -30.92 -10.17
C ASN A 154 3.82 -30.50 -9.67
N GLU A 155 4.13 -30.77 -8.41
CA GLU A 155 5.43 -30.39 -7.80
C GLU A 155 6.62 -30.94 -8.60
N ALA A 156 6.44 -32.05 -9.34
CA ALA A 156 7.43 -32.63 -10.22
C ALA A 156 7.64 -31.87 -11.56
N ALA A 157 6.85 -30.83 -11.84
CA ALA A 157 6.94 -30.03 -13.06
C ALA A 157 7.60 -28.66 -12.84
N TYR A 158 7.95 -28.29 -11.59
CA TYR A 158 8.75 -27.09 -11.37
C TYR A 158 10.19 -27.37 -11.85
N PRO A 159 10.75 -26.50 -12.70
CA PRO A 159 12.16 -26.59 -13.05
C PRO A 159 12.99 -26.58 -11.76
N ASP A 160 13.84 -27.57 -11.61
CA ASP A 160 14.83 -27.59 -10.55
C ASP A 160 15.89 -26.54 -10.89
N TRP A 161 15.70 -25.32 -10.38
CA TRP A 161 16.58 -24.18 -10.65
C TRP A 161 18.02 -24.41 -10.13
N ASP A 162 18.19 -25.31 -9.17
CA ASP A 162 19.50 -25.75 -8.67
C ASP A 162 20.20 -26.72 -9.64
N LYS A 163 19.43 -27.34 -10.55
CA LYS A 163 19.93 -28.11 -11.70
C LYS A 163 19.88 -27.31 -13.00
N SER A 164 20.10 -26.00 -12.94
CA SER A 164 20.06 -25.19 -14.15
C SER A 164 21.25 -25.47 -15.08
N ASP A 165 20.96 -26.17 -16.17
CA ASP A 165 21.91 -26.58 -17.22
C ASP A 165 22.19 -25.45 -18.23
N PHE A 166 22.37 -24.19 -17.78
CA PHE A 166 22.61 -23.04 -18.68
C PHE A 166 23.93 -23.11 -19.48
N PHE A 167 24.68 -24.20 -19.34
CA PHE A 167 25.98 -24.42 -19.98
C PHE A 167 26.05 -25.67 -20.87
N ASP A 168 24.91 -26.32 -21.16
CA ASP A 168 24.83 -27.38 -22.18
C ASP A 168 24.52 -26.83 -23.60
#